data_AF-A0A7Y6D7D4-F1
#
_entry.id   AF-A0A7Y6D7D4-F1
#
_cell.length_a   1.000
_cell.length_b   1.000
_cell.length_c   1.000
_cell.angle_alpha   90.00
_cell.angle_beta   90.00
_cell.angle_gamma   90.00
#
_symmetry.space_group_name_H-M   'P 1'
#
loop_
_entity.id
_entity.type
_entity.pdbx_description
1 polymer ?
#
loop_
_entity_poly.entity_id
_entity_poly.type
_entity_poly.pdbx_seq_one_letter_code
_entity_poly.pdbx_strand_id
1 'polypeptide(L)'
;MTVWIVVSILLVVLSPLAWLRPSRQQSGRMALRMEARRIGLAMQLAPQEWPHWLSQEPPNPCAQYHRPRRGTQPACWSFWQKSPGLWVNQWQEPCEDRALLDHFEKLPGNVFKVEADKQMIALYWGEKGEAEVLQHIDATLKALA
;
A
#
# COMPACT_ATOMS: atom_id res chain seq x y z
N MET A 1 32.59 11.55 -45.44
CA MET A 1 31.57 10.49 -45.58
C MET A 1 31.59 9.53 -44.38
N THR A 2 32.75 9.04 -43.94
CA THR A 2 32.91 8.08 -42.83
C THR A 2 32.55 8.63 -41.45
N VAL A 3 32.86 9.90 -41.16
CA VAL A 3 32.59 10.51 -39.83
C VAL A 3 31.08 10.54 -39.53
N TRP A 4 30.26 10.88 -40.53
CA TRP A 4 28.81 10.89 -40.39
C TRP A 4 28.22 9.50 -40.15
N ILE A 5 28.82 8.45 -40.74
CA ILE A 5 28.41 7.06 -40.51
C ILE A 5 28.74 6.64 -39.08
N VAL A 6 29.93 6.98 -38.59
CA VAL A 6 30.36 6.66 -37.21
C VAL A 6 29.47 7.35 -36.18
N VAL A 7 29.14 8.63 -36.37
CA VAL A 7 28.23 9.39 -35.49
C VAL A 7 26.82 8.79 -35.49
N SER A 8 26.30 8.40 -36.66
CA SER A 8 24.98 7.76 -36.78
C SER A 8 24.94 6.39 -36.08
N ILE A 9 25.98 5.58 -36.20
CA ILE A 9 26.08 4.29 -35.51
C ILE A 9 26.13 4.48 -33.99
N LEU A 10 26.91 5.45 -33.51
CA LEU A 10 26.99 5.78 -32.07
C LEU A 10 25.63 6.20 -31.51
N LEU A 11 24.87 7.04 -32.23
CA LEU A 11 23.52 7.45 -31.83
C LEU A 11 22.53 6.28 -31.76
N VAL A 12 22.58 5.37 -32.74
CA VAL A 12 21.70 4.18 -32.77
C VAL A 12 22.02 3.20 -31.66
N VAL A 13 23.30 3.02 -31.31
CA VAL A 13 23.75 2.13 -30.22
C VAL A 13 23.47 2.71 -28.84
N LEU A 14 23.45 4.04 -28.68
CA LEU A 14 23.13 4.72 -27.42
C LEU A 14 21.61 4.92 -27.20
N SER A 15 20.80 4.88 -28.27
CA SER A 15 19.33 5.00 -28.24
C SER A 15 18.62 4.04 -27.25
N PRO A 16 19.01 2.75 -27.11
CA PRO A 16 18.38 1.82 -26.19
C PRO A 16 18.56 2.18 -24.70
N LEU A 17 19.56 3.01 -24.36
CA LEU A 17 19.84 3.40 -22.97
C LEU A 17 18.85 4.46 -22.46
N ALA A 18 18.21 5.22 -23.35
CA ALA A 18 17.20 6.21 -22.96
C ALA A 18 15.91 5.57 -22.42
N TRP A 19 15.68 4.28 -22.71
CA TRP A 19 14.56 3.48 -22.19
C TRP A 19 14.83 2.85 -20.81
N LEU A 20 16.08 2.91 -20.33
CA LEU A 20 16.47 2.48 -18.98
C LEU A 20 16.25 3.57 -17.93
N ARG A 21 15.44 4.61 -18.23
CA ARG A 21 14.98 5.52 -17.20
C ARG A 21 13.79 4.85 -16.49
N PRO A 22 13.99 4.21 -15.32
CA PRO A 22 12.88 3.62 -14.58
C PRO A 22 11.85 4.71 -14.35
N SER A 23 10.57 4.37 -14.54
CA SER A 23 9.52 5.38 -14.44
C SER A 23 9.63 6.08 -13.07
N ARG A 24 9.46 7.41 -13.02
CA ARG A 24 9.52 8.15 -11.75
C ARG A 24 8.56 7.55 -10.69
N GLN A 25 7.47 6.93 -11.15
CA GLN A 25 6.53 6.17 -10.33
C GLN A 25 7.12 4.88 -9.75
N GLN A 26 7.96 4.14 -10.48
CA GLN A 26 8.69 2.96 -9.96
C GLN A 26 9.73 3.35 -8.91
N SER A 27 10.45 4.47 -9.10
CA SER A 27 11.43 4.96 -8.12
C SER A 27 10.76 5.41 -6.82
N GLY A 28 9.60 6.09 -6.90
CA GLY A 28 8.81 6.49 -5.73
C GLY A 28 8.31 5.29 -4.92
N ARG A 29 7.81 4.24 -5.58
CA ARG A 29 7.42 2.99 -4.90
C ARG A 29 8.61 2.32 -4.24
N MET A 30 9.79 2.31 -4.86
CA MET A 30 10.99 1.73 -4.25
C MET A 30 11.41 2.49 -2.98
N ALA A 31 11.30 3.83 -2.98
CA ALA A 31 11.58 4.66 -1.81
C ALA A 31 10.61 4.37 -0.65
N LEU A 32 9.30 4.27 -0.93
CA LEU A 32 8.29 3.92 0.09
C LEU A 32 8.56 2.54 0.72
N ARG A 33 8.98 1.57 -0.09
CA ARG A 33 9.28 0.21 0.38
C ARG A 33 10.52 0.15 1.25
N MET A 34 11.54 0.93 0.91
CA MET A 34 12.74 1.06 1.73
C MET A 34 12.41 1.75 3.07
N GLU A 35 11.55 2.77 3.05
CA GLU A 35 11.12 3.45 4.27
C GLU A 35 10.27 2.54 5.16
N ALA A 36 9.38 1.74 4.58
CA ALA A 36 8.58 0.76 5.31
C ALA A 36 9.46 -0.25 6.07
N ARG A 37 10.51 -0.74 5.40
CA ARG A 37 11.50 -1.62 6.05
C ARG A 37 12.27 -0.91 7.15
N ARG A 38 12.63 0.37 6.98
CA ARG A 38 13.34 1.18 7.99
C ARG A 38 12.53 1.32 9.28
N ILE A 39 11.21 1.52 9.17
CA ILE A 39 10.30 1.67 10.32
C ILE A 39 9.83 0.31 10.89
N GLY A 40 10.32 -0.81 10.34
CA GLY A 40 9.97 -2.15 10.79
C GLY A 40 8.58 -2.62 10.36
N LEU A 41 8.01 -2.01 9.32
CA LEU A 41 6.81 -2.49 8.64
C LEU A 41 7.20 -3.49 7.55
N ALA A 42 6.68 -4.70 7.67
CA ALA A 42 6.83 -5.68 6.61
C ALA A 42 5.81 -5.38 5.51
N MET A 43 6.30 -5.32 4.28
CA MET A 43 5.50 -5.05 3.09
C MET A 43 5.58 -6.24 2.14
N GLN A 44 4.42 -6.72 1.69
CA GLN A 44 4.29 -7.73 0.65
C GLN A 44 3.25 -7.31 -0.39
N LEU A 45 3.48 -7.65 -1.66
CA LEU A 45 2.43 -7.58 -2.68
C LEU A 45 1.61 -8.87 -2.58
N ALA A 46 0.38 -8.76 -2.12
CA ALA A 46 -0.51 -9.90 -1.95
C ALA A 46 -1.59 -9.89 -3.03
N PRO A 47 -1.80 -11.01 -3.76
CA PRO A 47 -3.01 -11.19 -4.54
C PRO A 47 -4.17 -11.35 -3.56
N GLN A 48 -5.09 -10.39 -3.57
CA GLN A 48 -6.23 -10.36 -2.66
C GLN A 48 -7.51 -10.46 -3.46
N GLU A 49 -8.40 -11.37 -3.05
CA GLU A 49 -9.77 -11.39 -3.52
C GLU A 49 -10.56 -10.30 -2.80
N TRP A 50 -11.12 -9.39 -3.57
CA TRP A 50 -11.90 -8.25 -3.08
C TRP A 50 -13.38 -8.58 -3.08
N PRO A 51 -14.15 -8.12 -2.08
CA PRO A 51 -15.60 -8.26 -2.12
C PRO A 51 -16.17 -7.54 -3.35
N HIS A 52 -17.09 -8.21 -4.06
CA HIS A 52 -17.75 -7.69 -5.25
C HIS A 52 -18.54 -6.38 -5.02
N TRP A 53 -18.92 -6.09 -3.78
CA TRP A 53 -19.64 -4.87 -3.40
C TRP A 53 -18.72 -3.66 -3.17
N LEU A 54 -17.40 -3.84 -3.18
CA LEU A 54 -16.45 -2.76 -3.00
C LEU A 54 -16.42 -1.90 -4.26
N SER A 55 -16.93 -0.66 -4.17
CA SER A 55 -17.14 0.21 -5.33
C SER A 55 -15.85 0.59 -6.05
N GLN A 56 -14.73 0.65 -5.31
CA GLN A 56 -13.42 0.90 -5.88
C GLN A 56 -12.62 -0.40 -5.87
N GLU A 57 -12.41 -0.99 -7.05
CA GLU A 57 -11.53 -2.14 -7.21
C GLU A 57 -10.08 -1.75 -6.90
N PRO A 58 -9.47 -2.32 -5.84
CA PRO A 58 -8.07 -2.08 -5.54
C PRO A 58 -7.17 -2.73 -6.59
N PRO A 59 -5.93 -2.25 -6.75
CA PRO A 59 -4.97 -2.93 -7.63
C PRO A 59 -4.74 -4.37 -7.18
N ASN A 60 -4.69 -5.31 -8.12
CA ASN A 60 -4.30 -6.70 -7.85
C ASN A 60 -3.01 -7.01 -8.63
N PRO A 61 -1.88 -7.28 -7.97
CA PRO A 61 -1.68 -7.40 -6.52
C PRO A 61 -1.66 -6.05 -5.79
N CYS A 62 -2.11 -6.03 -4.53
CA CYS A 62 -2.16 -4.84 -3.69
C CYS A 62 -1.00 -4.84 -2.69
N ALA A 63 -0.51 -3.66 -2.29
CA ALA A 63 0.51 -3.57 -1.26
C ALA A 63 -0.11 -3.78 0.12
N GLN A 64 0.32 -4.85 0.77
CA GLN A 64 -0.06 -5.22 2.12
C GLN A 64 1.07 -4.81 3.07
N TYR A 65 0.73 -3.98 4.06
CA TYR A 65 1.61 -3.54 5.13
C TYR A 65 1.15 -4.20 6.42
N HIS A 66 2.03 -4.93 7.10
CA HIS A 66 1.65 -5.68 8.29
C HIS A 66 2.65 -5.57 9.45
N ARG A 67 2.12 -5.74 10.67
CA ARG A 67 2.87 -5.74 11.92
C ARG A 67 2.38 -6.85 12.86
N PRO A 68 3.28 -7.49 13.63
CA PRO A 68 2.87 -8.43 14.67
C PRO A 68 2.09 -7.76 15.80
N ARG A 69 1.01 -8.41 16.23
CA ARG A 69 0.17 -8.00 17.36
C ARG A 69 0.75 -8.48 18.68
N ARG A 70 0.53 -7.70 19.74
CA ARG A 70 0.98 -8.05 21.10
C ARG A 70 -0.24 -8.31 21.97
N GLY A 71 -0.70 -9.56 21.99
CA GLY A 71 -1.81 -9.95 22.85
C GLY A 71 -2.01 -11.47 22.87
N THR A 72 -2.52 -11.99 23.98
CA THR A 72 -2.69 -13.44 24.20
C THR A 72 -3.95 -14.00 23.51
N GLN A 73 -5.00 -13.18 23.36
CA GLN A 73 -6.22 -13.50 22.59
C GLN A 73 -6.82 -12.25 21.94
N PRO A 74 -6.15 -11.66 20.94
CA PRO A 74 -6.68 -10.49 20.29
C PRO A 74 -7.92 -10.83 19.45
N ALA A 75 -8.93 -9.96 19.46
CA ALA A 75 -10.12 -10.10 18.63
C ALA A 75 -9.73 -10.03 17.13
N CYS A 76 -10.24 -10.97 16.34
CA CYS A 76 -10.06 -10.97 14.89
C CYS A 76 -11.19 -10.17 14.22
N TRP A 77 -10.83 -9.28 13.31
CA TRP A 77 -11.79 -8.45 12.59
C TRP A 77 -11.23 -8.03 11.24
N SER A 78 -12.13 -7.71 10.31
CA SER A 78 -11.79 -7.22 8.98
C SER A 78 -12.76 -6.13 8.58
N PHE A 79 -12.22 -4.97 8.22
CA PHE A 79 -12.97 -3.82 7.74
C PHE A 79 -12.46 -3.38 6.38
N TRP A 80 -13.39 -3.00 5.52
CA TRP A 80 -13.13 -2.46 4.20
C TRP A 80 -13.61 -1.01 4.15
N GLN A 81 -12.86 -0.18 3.43
CA GLN A 81 -13.24 1.19 3.19
C GLN A 81 -14.18 1.24 1.98
N LYS A 82 -15.49 1.38 2.22
CA LYS A 82 -16.50 1.46 1.15
C LYS A 82 -16.42 2.81 0.42
N SER A 83 -16.20 3.87 1.19
CA SER A 83 -15.88 5.22 0.72
C SER A 83 -14.93 5.87 1.73
N PRO A 84 -14.20 6.95 1.38
CA PRO A 84 -13.28 7.61 2.31
C PRO A 84 -13.99 7.95 3.64
N GLY A 85 -13.49 7.39 4.74
CA GLY A 85 -14.06 7.53 6.09
C GLY A 85 -15.20 6.57 6.45
N LEU A 86 -15.80 5.85 5.49
CA LEU A 86 -16.83 4.84 5.75
C LEU A 86 -16.23 3.43 5.75
N TRP A 87 -16.13 2.85 6.94
CA TRP A 87 -15.57 1.52 7.16
C TRP A 87 -16.67 0.52 7.49
N VAL A 88 -16.69 -0.58 6.75
CA VAL A 88 -17.71 -1.62 6.86
C VAL A 88 -17.09 -3.01 7.01
N ASN A 89 -17.76 -3.91 7.71
CA ASN A 89 -17.34 -5.31 7.82
C ASN A 89 -17.69 -6.11 6.54
N GLN A 90 -17.48 -7.42 6.57
CA GLN A 90 -17.80 -8.32 5.45
C GLN A 90 -19.29 -8.36 5.07
N TRP A 91 -20.17 -7.98 6.00
CA TRP A 91 -21.62 -7.89 5.85
C TRP A 91 -22.10 -6.48 5.47
N GLN A 92 -21.17 -5.56 5.18
CA GLN A 92 -21.43 -4.14 4.91
C GLN A 92 -22.00 -3.36 6.10
N GLU A 93 -21.87 -3.89 7.32
CA GLU A 93 -22.27 -3.18 8.54
C GLU A 93 -21.18 -2.17 8.92
N PRO A 94 -21.53 -0.92 9.24
CA PRO A 94 -20.56 0.09 9.69
C PRO A 94 -19.77 -0.37 10.91
N CYS A 95 -18.50 0.01 10.99
CA CYS A 95 -17.74 -0.13 12.22
C CYS A 95 -18.34 0.77 13.31
N GLU A 96 -18.79 0.17 14.42
CA GLU A 96 -19.33 0.91 15.57
C GLU A 96 -18.27 1.16 16.65
N ASP A 97 -17.13 0.47 16.58
CA ASP A 97 -16.06 0.61 17.55
C ASP A 97 -15.35 1.96 17.37
N ARG A 98 -15.59 2.87 18.31
CA ARG A 98 -15.03 4.22 18.27
C ARG A 98 -13.50 4.22 18.34
N ALA A 99 -12.89 3.28 19.06
CA ALA A 99 -11.44 3.20 19.15
C ALA A 99 -10.82 2.86 17.78
N LEU A 100 -11.46 1.96 17.01
CA LEU A 100 -11.03 1.67 15.64
C LEU A 100 -11.28 2.86 14.71
N LEU A 101 -12.48 3.46 14.80
CA LEU A 101 -12.86 4.60 13.96
C LEU A 101 -11.91 5.79 14.11
N ASP A 102 -11.50 6.14 15.34
CA ASP A 102 -10.58 7.26 15.60
C ASP A 102 -9.21 7.07 14.93
N HIS A 103 -8.81 5.82 14.66
CA HIS A 103 -7.61 5.50 13.88
C HIS A 103 -7.90 5.43 12.37
N PHE A 104 -9.04 4.90 11.99
CA PHE A 104 -9.48 4.75 10.60
C PHE A 104 -9.80 6.08 9.90
N GLU A 105 -10.28 7.09 10.64
CA GLU A 105 -10.52 8.45 10.13
C GLU A 105 -9.22 9.14 9.67
N LYS A 106 -8.07 8.74 10.24
CA LYS A 106 -6.74 9.27 9.86
C LYS A 106 -6.17 8.61 8.60
N LEU A 107 -6.76 7.50 8.15
CA LEU A 107 -6.31 6.78 6.98
C LEU A 107 -6.86 7.44 5.70
N PRO A 108 -6.02 7.58 4.66
CA PRO A 108 -6.48 8.15 3.40
C PRO A 108 -7.45 7.23 2.67
N GLY A 109 -8.26 7.82 1.79
CA GLY A 109 -9.28 7.15 0.98
C GLY A 109 -8.79 6.06 0.00
N ASN A 110 -7.48 5.84 -0.07
CA ASN A 110 -6.85 4.81 -0.91
C ASN A 110 -6.33 3.62 -0.09
N VAL A 111 -6.71 3.54 1.19
CA VAL A 111 -6.59 2.34 2.02
C VAL A 111 -7.87 1.54 1.88
N PHE A 112 -7.78 0.35 1.29
CA PHE A 112 -8.97 -0.39 0.90
C PHE A 112 -9.49 -1.32 1.99
N LYS A 113 -8.59 -1.85 2.81
CA LYS A 113 -8.90 -2.87 3.82
C LYS A 113 -7.92 -2.79 4.97
N VAL A 114 -8.43 -3.01 6.18
CA VAL A 114 -7.65 -3.28 7.38
C VAL A 114 -8.19 -4.56 8.00
N GLU A 115 -7.29 -5.48 8.31
CA GLU A 115 -7.65 -6.71 8.99
C GLU A 115 -6.70 -6.97 10.14
N ALA A 116 -7.22 -7.55 11.19
CA ALA A 116 -6.44 -7.99 12.32
C ALA A 116 -6.74 -9.46 12.55
N ASP A 117 -5.72 -10.29 12.42
CA ASP A 117 -5.76 -11.70 12.76
C ASP A 117 -5.22 -11.91 14.20
N LYS A 118 -4.95 -13.17 14.57
CA LYS A 118 -4.47 -13.55 15.90
C LYS A 118 -3.02 -13.14 16.18
N GLN A 119 -2.21 -12.98 15.14
CA GLN A 119 -0.76 -12.79 15.20
C GLN A 119 -0.32 -11.45 14.61
N MET A 120 -1.06 -10.92 13.64
CA MET A 120 -0.70 -9.81 12.78
C MET A 120 -1.91 -8.89 12.56
N ILE A 121 -1.61 -7.61 12.39
CA ILE A 121 -2.54 -6.63 11.83
C ILE A 121 -1.99 -6.18 10.49
N ALA A 122 -2.83 -6.19 9.46
CA ALA A 122 -2.48 -5.88 8.09
C ALA A 122 -3.40 -4.80 7.51
N LEU A 123 -2.82 -3.96 6.67
CA LEU A 123 -3.51 -2.89 5.96
C LEU A 123 -3.14 -2.94 4.48
N TYR A 124 -4.14 -2.80 3.63
CA TYR A 124 -4.00 -2.87 2.18
C TYR A 124 -4.14 -1.48 1.58
N TRP A 125 -3.06 -1.01 0.95
CA TRP A 125 -2.95 0.36 0.48
C TRP A 125 -2.53 0.43 -0.99
N GLY A 126 -3.13 1.35 -1.74
CA GLY A 126 -2.81 1.55 -3.16
C GLY A 126 -1.45 2.20 -3.48
N GLU A 127 -0.61 2.48 -2.48
CA GLU A 127 0.68 3.20 -2.61
C GLU A 127 0.56 4.52 -3.41
N LYS A 128 -0.58 5.21 -3.33
CA LYS A 128 -0.82 6.50 -4.02
C LYS A 128 -0.75 7.66 -3.02
N GLY A 129 0.44 8.08 -2.62
CA GLY A 129 0.58 9.19 -1.67
C GLY A 129 2.03 9.51 -1.33
N GLU A 130 2.21 10.46 -0.41
CA GLU A 130 3.51 10.87 0.11
C GLU A 130 4.00 9.96 1.25
N ALA A 131 5.28 10.06 1.59
CA ALA A 131 5.89 9.27 2.66
C ALA A 131 5.24 9.51 4.03
N GLU A 132 4.62 10.67 4.25
CA GLU A 132 3.86 10.97 5.47
C GLU A 132 2.67 10.03 5.68
N VAL A 133 2.05 9.55 4.60
CA VAL A 133 0.96 8.56 4.68
C VAL A 133 1.45 7.27 5.31
N LEU A 134 2.67 6.86 4.98
CA LEU A 134 3.28 5.65 5.53
C LEU A 134 3.52 5.78 7.05
N GLN A 135 3.87 6.98 7.52
CA GLN A 135 4.03 7.26 8.95
C GLN A 135 2.69 7.20 9.69
N HIS A 136 1.62 7.75 9.10
CA HIS A 136 0.26 7.62 9.65
C HIS A 136 -0.21 6.16 9.68
N ILE A 137 0.08 5.38 8.63
CA ILE A 137 -0.21 3.95 8.59
C ILE A 137 0.55 3.22 9.69
N ASP A 138 1.84 3.48 9.90
CA ASP A 138 2.61 2.87 10.98
C ASP A 138 2.05 3.22 12.35
N ALA A 139 1.70 4.49 12.59
CA ALA A 139 1.13 4.94 13.85
C ALA A 139 -0.21 4.24 14.13
N THR A 140 -1.08 4.12 13.12
CA THR A 140 -2.35 3.39 13.22
C THR A 140 -2.13 1.92 13.51
N LEU A 141 -1.26 1.24 12.75
CA LEU A 141 -0.95 -0.17 12.99
C LEU A 141 -0.29 -0.39 14.35
N LYS A 142 0.52 0.55 14.84
CA LYS A 142 1.13 0.49 16.18
C LYS A 142 0.12 0.60 17.30
N ALA A 143 -0.88 1.47 17.12
CA ALA A 143 -1.91 1.69 18.13
C ALA A 143 -2.90 0.52 18.21
N LEU A 144 -3.12 -0.19 17.09
CA LEU A 144 -4.07 -1.29 16.97
C LEU A 144 -3.45 -2.70 17.14
N ALA A 145 -2.11 -2.81 17.11
CA ALA A 145 -1.37 -4.08 17.24
C ALA A 145 -1.22 -4.54 18.68
#